data_AF-A0A7V8YUV6-F1
#
_entry.id   AF-A0A7V8YUV6-F1
#
_cell.length_a   1.000
_cell.length_b   1.000
_cell.length_c   1.000
_cell.angle_alpha   90.00
_cell.angle_beta   90.00
_cell.angle_gamma   90.00
#
_symmetry.space_group_name_H-M   'P 1'
#
loop_
_entity.id
_entity.type
_entity.pdbx_description
1 polymer ?
#
loop_
_entity_poly.entity_id
_entity_poly.type
_entity_poly.pdbx_seq_one_letter_code
_entity_poly.pdbx_strand_id
1 'polypeptide(L)'
;QSSYGRDAAAVLAAAVAEAMRPNATVADVVETALRLAKDATRSAIEAVVETAVGLDGWRSGGLAELRSAFAPFDSVGEPYASPAQNARIPSRLHSIEELPLALGLLVATGGDYAETVLGGVNYGRDSDSIASMGGALAGALGGSAVLRRDWVDEVSRASRIDIEEAGRTMADVAVEILERDTQRHEERVRAIRELTAAQMSATQVPADGVPA
;
A
#
# COMPACT_ATOMS: atom_id res chain seq x y z
N GLN A 1 13.92 16.72 8.00
CA GLN A 1 14.12 15.60 7.06
C GLN A 1 13.41 14.39 7.66
N SER A 2 12.48 13.75 6.96
CA SER A 2 11.86 12.51 7.44
C SER A 2 12.84 11.35 7.26
N SER A 3 12.88 10.39 8.19
CA SER A 3 13.62 9.14 8.00
C SER A 3 13.07 8.39 6.79
N TYR A 4 13.94 7.76 5.97
CA TYR A 4 13.52 6.90 4.87
C TYR A 4 12.60 5.75 5.33
N GLY A 5 12.71 5.31 6.59
CA GLY A 5 11.77 4.35 7.17
C GLY A 5 10.36 4.90 7.36
N ARG A 6 10.24 6.18 7.75
CA ARG A 6 8.93 6.86 7.83
C ARG A 6 8.34 7.11 6.45
N ASP A 7 9.19 7.44 5.48
CA ASP A 7 8.78 7.60 4.08
C ASP A 7 8.24 6.27 3.53
N ALA A 8 9.03 5.18 3.66
CA ALA A 8 8.62 3.85 3.24
C ALA A 8 7.32 3.37 3.90
N ALA A 9 7.14 3.60 5.20
CA ALA A 9 5.89 3.25 5.88
C ALA A 9 4.67 3.99 5.29
N ALA A 10 4.81 5.29 4.97
CA ALA A 10 3.74 6.07 4.34
C ALA A 10 3.45 5.59 2.90
N VAL A 11 4.50 5.23 2.16
CA VAL A 11 4.39 4.69 0.80
C VAL A 11 3.69 3.33 0.82
N LEU A 12 4.07 2.42 1.72
CA LEU A 12 3.42 1.12 1.90
C LEU A 12 1.93 1.28 2.21
N ALA A 13 1.58 2.18 3.13
CA ALA A 13 0.18 2.44 3.48
C ALA A 13 -0.64 2.91 2.27
N ALA A 14 -0.08 3.81 1.45
CA ALA A 14 -0.74 4.26 0.23
C ALA A 14 -0.83 3.17 -0.85
N ALA A 15 0.22 2.35 -0.99
CA ALA A 15 0.26 1.21 -1.91
C ALA A 15 -0.78 0.13 -1.53
N VAL A 16 -0.94 -0.18 -0.24
CA VAL A 16 -1.98 -1.09 0.26
C VAL A 16 -3.38 -0.48 0.03
N ALA A 17 -3.56 0.82 0.27
CA ALA A 17 -4.83 1.49 0.00
C ALA A 17 -5.20 1.43 -1.50
N GLU A 18 -4.21 1.63 -2.38
CA GLU A 18 -4.41 1.47 -3.84
C GLU A 18 -4.73 0.02 -4.19
N ALA A 19 -4.03 -0.95 -3.61
CA ALA A 19 -4.30 -2.38 -3.83
C ALA A 19 -5.73 -2.79 -3.41
N MET A 20 -6.29 -2.15 -2.39
CA MET A 20 -7.68 -2.39 -1.95
C MET A 20 -8.73 -1.76 -2.87
N ARG A 21 -8.34 -0.90 -3.82
CA ARG A 21 -9.28 -0.32 -4.78
C ARG A 21 -9.83 -1.42 -5.71
N PRO A 22 -11.15 -1.42 -6.00
CA PRO A 22 -11.71 -2.36 -6.97
C PRO A 22 -10.98 -2.31 -8.31
N ASN A 23 -10.62 -3.49 -8.82
CA ASN A 23 -9.88 -3.67 -10.07
C ASN A 23 -8.49 -3.01 -10.09
N ALA A 24 -7.87 -2.77 -8.93
CA ALA A 24 -6.47 -2.36 -8.87
C ALA A 24 -5.57 -3.46 -9.45
N THR A 25 -4.46 -3.02 -10.04
CA THR A 25 -3.44 -3.89 -10.62
C THR A 25 -2.11 -3.69 -9.91
N VAL A 26 -1.18 -4.62 -10.11
CA VAL A 26 0.21 -4.46 -9.64
C VAL A 26 0.83 -3.16 -10.17
N ALA A 27 0.50 -2.77 -11.41
CA ALA A 27 0.98 -1.52 -12.00
C ALA A 27 0.46 -0.28 -11.24
N ASP A 28 -0.82 -0.25 -10.86
CA ASP A 28 -1.41 0.86 -10.11
C ASP A 28 -0.73 1.04 -8.74
N VAL A 29 -0.44 -0.08 -8.06
CA VAL A 29 0.27 -0.12 -6.77
C VAL A 29 1.68 0.45 -6.92
N VAL A 30 2.42 0.01 -7.93
CA VAL A 30 3.78 0.49 -8.23
C VAL A 30 3.78 1.97 -8.59
N GLU A 31 2.85 2.42 -9.44
CA GLU A 31 2.72 3.83 -9.82
C GLU A 31 2.45 4.70 -8.60
N THR A 32 1.53 4.28 -7.73
CA THR A 32 1.25 4.97 -6.47
C THR A 32 2.47 5.03 -5.56
N ALA A 33 3.23 3.94 -5.46
CA ALA A 33 4.44 3.91 -4.67
C ALA A 33 5.50 4.89 -5.20
N LEU A 34 5.78 4.86 -6.51
CA LEU A 34 6.75 5.74 -7.18
C LEU A 34 6.34 7.22 -7.12
N ARG A 35 5.05 7.51 -7.20
CA ARG A 35 4.51 8.89 -7.13
C ARG A 35 4.69 9.51 -5.74
N LEU A 36 4.65 8.71 -4.68
CA LEU A 36 4.66 9.19 -3.30
C LEU A 36 6.02 9.08 -2.62
N ALA A 37 6.83 8.10 -3.01
CA ALA A 37 8.17 7.88 -2.48
C ALA A 37 9.10 9.06 -2.78
N LYS A 38 10.05 9.31 -1.88
CA LYS A 38 10.98 10.43 -1.98
C LYS A 38 12.42 9.97 -2.02
N ASP A 39 13.26 10.77 -2.66
CA ASP A 39 14.71 10.62 -2.67
C ASP A 39 15.13 9.16 -2.98
N ALA A 40 16.07 8.58 -2.23
CA ALA A 40 16.53 7.22 -2.42
C ALA A 40 15.46 6.14 -2.22
N THR A 41 14.38 6.37 -1.47
CA THR A 41 13.26 5.41 -1.43
C THR A 41 12.63 5.28 -2.80
N ARG A 42 12.40 6.41 -3.49
CA ARG A 42 11.89 6.40 -4.87
C ARG A 42 12.87 5.70 -5.81
N SER A 43 14.15 6.06 -5.76
CA SER A 43 15.17 5.47 -6.63
C SER A 43 15.37 3.96 -6.40
N ALA A 44 15.28 3.50 -5.14
CA ALA A 44 15.36 2.08 -4.81
C ALA A 44 14.16 1.31 -5.36
N ILE A 45 12.93 1.83 -5.19
CA ILE A 45 11.73 1.22 -5.77
C ILE A 45 11.86 1.15 -7.30
N GLU A 46 12.26 2.24 -7.95
CA GLU A 46 12.45 2.31 -9.41
C GLU A 46 13.43 1.24 -9.90
N ALA A 47 14.64 1.18 -9.33
CA ALA A 47 15.66 0.21 -9.73
C ALA A 47 15.24 -1.26 -9.53
N VAL A 48 14.61 -1.56 -8.39
CA VAL A 48 14.17 -2.92 -8.07
C VAL A 48 13.00 -3.34 -8.95
N VAL A 49 12.02 -2.46 -9.17
CA VAL A 49 10.88 -2.75 -10.04
C VAL A 49 11.30 -2.90 -11.50
N GLU A 50 12.19 -2.05 -12.01
CA GLU A 50 12.72 -2.18 -13.39
C GLU A 50 13.39 -3.53 -13.60
N THR A 51 14.18 -3.99 -12.61
CA THR A 51 14.78 -5.32 -12.63
C THR A 51 13.71 -6.42 -12.59
N ALA A 52 12.72 -6.28 -11.71
CA ALA A 52 11.66 -7.27 -11.50
C ALA A 52 10.81 -7.54 -12.75
N VAL A 53 10.57 -6.54 -13.60
CA VAL A 53 9.79 -6.68 -14.84
C VAL A 53 10.39 -7.73 -15.79
N GLY A 54 11.71 -7.92 -15.74
CA GLY A 54 12.42 -8.91 -16.57
C GLY A 54 12.48 -10.32 -15.98
N LEU A 55 11.95 -10.55 -14.77
CA LEU A 55 12.07 -11.82 -14.05
C LEU A 55 10.84 -12.70 -14.25
N ASP A 56 11.07 -14.01 -14.29
CA ASP A 56 10.03 -15.05 -14.20
C ASP A 56 9.95 -15.57 -12.76
N GLY A 57 9.45 -14.71 -11.86
CA GLY A 57 9.41 -14.96 -10.43
C GLY A 57 10.75 -14.77 -9.71
N TRP A 58 10.80 -15.23 -8.46
CA TRP A 58 11.96 -15.06 -7.57
C TRP A 58 12.96 -16.22 -7.64
N ARG A 59 12.54 -17.37 -8.20
CA ARG A 59 13.37 -18.56 -8.36
C ARG A 59 14.43 -18.34 -9.44
N SER A 60 15.32 -19.33 -9.60
CA SER A 60 16.30 -19.35 -10.71
C SER A 60 17.20 -18.11 -10.78
N GLY A 61 17.50 -17.49 -9.64
CA GLY A 61 18.38 -16.31 -9.54
C GLY A 61 17.66 -14.98 -9.33
N GLY A 62 16.32 -14.93 -9.44
CA GLY A 62 15.56 -13.68 -9.29
C GLY A 62 15.84 -12.92 -7.99
N LEU A 63 15.94 -13.63 -6.86
CA LEU A 63 16.32 -13.01 -5.57
C LEU A 63 17.69 -12.32 -5.60
N ALA A 64 18.67 -12.89 -6.30
CA ALA A 64 20.00 -12.32 -6.40
C ALA A 64 20.00 -11.05 -7.26
N GLU A 65 19.23 -11.04 -8.36
CA GLU A 65 19.04 -9.87 -9.20
C GLU A 65 18.36 -8.72 -8.44
N LEU A 66 17.28 -9.01 -7.71
CA LEU A 66 16.58 -8.01 -6.89
C LEU A 66 17.49 -7.43 -5.79
N ARG A 67 18.30 -8.27 -5.14
CA ARG A 67 19.29 -7.82 -4.14
C ARG A 67 20.35 -6.92 -4.78
N SER A 68 20.87 -7.31 -5.94
CA SER A 68 21.87 -6.53 -6.68
C SER A 68 21.31 -5.15 -7.07
N ALA A 69 20.04 -5.08 -7.49
CA ALA A 69 19.37 -3.84 -7.80
C ALA A 69 19.19 -2.92 -6.58
N PHE A 70 18.93 -3.49 -5.39
CA PHE A 70 18.79 -2.72 -4.15
C PHE A 70 20.11 -2.26 -3.54
N ALA A 71 21.20 -3.02 -3.72
CA ALA A 71 22.49 -2.82 -3.05
C ALA A 71 23.02 -1.37 -3.03
N PRO A 72 22.87 -0.53 -4.08
CA PRO A 72 23.32 0.87 -4.05
C PRO A 72 22.63 1.76 -3.00
N PHE A 73 21.49 1.34 -2.47
CA PHE A 73 20.67 2.09 -1.51
C PHE A 73 20.73 1.51 -0.09
N ASP A 74 21.44 0.40 0.10
CA ASP A 74 21.54 -0.29 1.39
C ASP A 74 22.41 0.52 2.38
N SER A 75 21.86 0.81 3.55
CA SER A 75 22.61 1.42 4.66
C SER A 75 23.12 0.42 5.69
N VAL A 76 22.63 -0.82 5.67
CA VAL A 76 23.00 -1.89 6.59
C VAL A 76 24.26 -2.60 6.09
N GLY A 77 24.36 -2.84 4.79
CA GLY A 77 25.49 -3.52 4.14
C GLY A 77 25.33 -5.05 4.10
N GLU A 78 26.13 -5.73 3.27
CA GLU A 78 25.99 -7.17 2.98
C GLU A 78 26.03 -8.06 4.24
N PRO A 79 26.95 -7.85 5.21
CA PRO A 79 26.91 -8.56 6.49
C PRO A 79 25.81 -7.95 7.37
N TYR A 80 24.56 -8.38 7.21
CA TYR A 80 23.41 -7.87 7.97
C TYR A 80 23.64 -7.90 9.51
N ALA A 81 24.36 -8.91 10.01
CA ALA A 81 24.72 -9.05 11.42
C ALA A 81 25.79 -8.06 11.93
N SER A 82 26.39 -7.25 11.04
CA SER A 82 27.42 -6.26 11.35
C SER A 82 27.17 -5.00 10.54
N PRO A 83 26.11 -4.24 10.90
CA PRO A 83 25.65 -3.09 10.12
C PRO A 83 26.73 -2.01 9.99
N ALA A 84 26.72 -1.30 8.85
CA ALA A 84 27.59 -0.14 8.63
C ALA A 84 27.36 0.96 9.69
N GLN A 85 28.38 1.78 9.94
CA GLN A 85 28.31 2.82 10.99
C GLN A 85 27.21 3.86 10.76
N ASN A 86 26.79 4.05 9.51
CA ASN A 86 25.72 4.95 9.12
C ASN A 86 24.35 4.24 8.95
N ALA A 87 24.26 2.96 9.28
CA ALA A 87 23.01 2.21 9.24
C ALA A 87 21.98 2.88 10.16
N ARG A 88 20.71 2.88 9.72
CA ARG A 88 19.56 3.35 10.51
C ARG A 88 19.62 4.85 10.88
N ILE A 89 20.54 5.62 10.31
CA ILE A 89 20.57 7.09 10.41
C ILE A 89 19.75 7.67 9.26
N PRO A 90 18.90 8.68 9.49
CA PRO A 90 18.16 9.35 8.42
C PRO A 90 19.07 9.79 7.27
N SER A 91 18.66 9.47 6.04
CA SER A 91 19.43 9.75 4.83
C SER A 91 18.50 10.03 3.66
N ARG A 92 18.98 10.81 2.69
CA ARG A 92 18.34 10.98 1.37
C ARG A 92 18.96 10.06 0.31
N LEU A 93 20.02 9.34 0.66
CA LEU A 93 20.80 8.49 -0.25
C LEU A 93 20.53 6.99 -0.03
N HIS A 94 19.87 6.63 1.06
CA HIS A 94 19.59 5.24 1.41
C HIS A 94 18.09 5.02 1.61
N SER A 95 17.68 3.76 1.51
CA SER A 95 16.32 3.29 1.79
C SER A 95 16.34 2.09 2.74
N ILE A 96 15.17 1.72 3.25
CA ILE A 96 14.98 0.41 3.88
C ILE A 96 14.83 -0.64 2.75
N GLU A 97 15.31 -1.87 2.94
CA GLU A 97 15.31 -2.88 1.87
C GLU A 97 13.94 -3.51 1.63
N GLU A 98 13.09 -3.49 2.65
CA GLU A 98 11.88 -4.27 2.75
C GLU A 98 10.84 -3.86 1.72
N LEU A 99 10.57 -2.55 1.61
CA LEU A 99 9.54 -2.03 0.71
C LEU A 99 9.92 -2.18 -0.78
N PRO A 100 11.11 -1.75 -1.25
CA PRO A 100 11.52 -1.96 -2.63
C PRO A 100 11.47 -3.43 -3.03
N LEU A 101 11.97 -4.33 -2.18
CA LEU A 101 12.00 -5.76 -2.48
C LEU A 101 10.62 -6.42 -2.43
N ALA A 102 9.75 -6.01 -1.51
CA ALA A 102 8.36 -6.46 -1.49
C ALA A 102 7.63 -6.08 -2.79
N LEU A 103 7.84 -4.85 -3.30
CA LEU A 103 7.29 -4.41 -4.59
C LEU A 103 7.94 -5.16 -5.76
N GLY A 104 9.25 -5.38 -5.74
CA GLY A 104 9.95 -6.19 -6.74
C GLY A 104 9.43 -7.62 -6.82
N LEU A 105 9.23 -8.27 -5.68
CA LEU A 105 8.65 -9.62 -5.61
C LEU A 105 7.21 -9.66 -6.09
N LEU A 106 6.40 -8.66 -5.72
CA LEU A 106 5.03 -8.53 -6.22
C LEU A 106 5.00 -8.41 -7.75
N VAL A 107 5.92 -7.63 -8.33
CA VAL A 107 6.06 -7.47 -9.79
C VAL A 107 6.54 -8.76 -10.45
N ALA A 108 7.64 -9.35 -9.96
CA ALA A 108 8.23 -10.55 -10.54
C ALA A 108 7.29 -11.76 -10.52
N THR A 109 6.34 -11.79 -9.58
CA THR A 109 5.36 -12.88 -9.44
C THR A 109 3.98 -12.52 -10.02
N GLY A 110 3.84 -11.35 -10.65
CA GLY A 110 2.57 -10.92 -11.24
C GLY A 110 1.44 -10.73 -10.22
N GLY A 111 1.76 -10.47 -8.96
CA GLY A 111 0.77 -10.32 -7.89
C GLY A 111 0.26 -11.63 -7.29
N ASP A 112 0.86 -12.78 -7.62
CA ASP A 112 0.51 -14.06 -6.98
C ASP A 112 0.86 -14.00 -5.49
N TYR A 113 -0.15 -14.19 -4.63
CA TYR A 113 0.00 -14.09 -3.18
C TYR A 113 1.02 -15.09 -2.62
N ALA A 114 0.89 -16.36 -2.99
CA ALA A 114 1.73 -17.41 -2.41
C ALA A 114 3.19 -17.22 -2.85
N GLU A 115 3.41 -16.90 -4.11
CA GLU A 115 4.73 -16.69 -4.67
C GLU A 115 5.40 -15.41 -4.18
N THR A 116 4.63 -14.32 -4.01
CA THR A 116 5.15 -13.08 -3.40
C THR A 116 5.62 -13.33 -1.97
N VAL A 117 4.80 -14.02 -1.15
CA VAL A 117 5.13 -14.34 0.24
C VAL A 117 6.33 -15.28 0.32
N LEU A 118 6.34 -16.36 -0.49
CA LEU A 118 7.45 -17.31 -0.50
C LEU A 118 8.75 -16.67 -0.98
N GLY A 119 8.70 -15.77 -1.95
CA GLY A 119 9.87 -14.99 -2.38
C GLY A 119 10.44 -14.16 -1.23
N GLY A 120 9.57 -13.51 -0.43
CA GLY A 120 10.00 -12.74 0.75
C GLY A 120 10.63 -13.61 1.84
N VAL A 121 9.98 -14.73 2.17
CA VAL A 121 10.50 -15.69 3.17
C VAL A 121 11.85 -16.26 2.74
N ASN A 122 12.05 -16.50 1.45
CA ASN A 122 13.31 -17.06 0.92
C ASN A 122 14.36 -16.00 0.58
N TYR A 123 14.06 -14.70 0.70
CA TYR A 123 15.02 -13.63 0.40
C TYR A 123 16.22 -13.64 1.38
N GLY A 124 16.03 -14.09 2.61
CA GLY A 124 17.00 -13.95 3.70
C GLY A 124 17.03 -12.52 4.26
N ARG A 125 17.99 -12.20 5.14
CA ARG A 125 18.08 -10.88 5.80
C ARG A 125 16.74 -10.53 6.49
N ASP A 126 16.10 -9.42 6.13
CA ASP A 126 14.81 -8.97 6.68
C ASP A 126 13.60 -9.66 6.03
N SER A 127 13.64 -10.99 6.00
CA SER A 127 12.71 -11.83 5.25
C SER A 127 11.27 -11.75 5.76
N ASP A 128 11.08 -11.59 7.07
CA ASP A 128 9.76 -11.50 7.69
C ASP A 128 9.06 -10.19 7.32
N SER A 129 9.77 -9.07 7.36
CA SER A 129 9.22 -7.78 6.94
C SER A 129 8.93 -7.74 5.44
N ILE A 130 9.84 -8.26 4.59
CA ILE A 130 9.61 -8.33 3.14
C ILE A 130 8.39 -9.19 2.83
N ALA A 131 8.31 -10.40 3.42
CA ALA A 131 7.17 -11.29 3.23
C ALA A 131 5.87 -10.66 3.74
N SER A 132 5.90 -9.97 4.87
CA SER A 132 4.73 -9.29 5.43
C SER A 132 4.25 -8.15 4.53
N MET A 133 5.16 -7.31 4.01
CA MET A 133 4.80 -6.21 3.12
C MET A 133 4.29 -6.71 1.77
N GLY A 134 4.99 -7.67 1.16
CA GLY A 134 4.59 -8.27 -0.12
C GLY A 134 3.25 -9.02 0.00
N GLY A 135 3.07 -9.79 1.08
CA GLY A 135 1.82 -10.48 1.37
C GLY A 135 0.65 -9.54 1.63
N ALA A 136 0.87 -8.40 2.28
CA ALA A 136 -0.16 -7.38 2.46
C ALA A 136 -0.60 -6.76 1.11
N LEU A 137 0.34 -6.48 0.21
CA LEU A 137 0.05 -5.94 -1.12
C LEU A 137 -0.68 -6.95 -2.01
N ALA A 138 -0.16 -8.18 -2.11
CA ALA A 138 -0.77 -9.24 -2.93
C ALA A 138 -2.13 -9.68 -2.37
N GLY A 139 -2.26 -9.76 -1.04
CA GLY A 139 -3.52 -10.08 -0.37
C GLY A 139 -4.57 -8.98 -0.54
N ALA A 140 -4.17 -7.70 -0.53
CA ALA A 140 -5.07 -6.59 -0.81
C ALA A 140 -5.57 -6.61 -2.27
N LEU A 141 -4.69 -6.90 -3.23
CA LEU A 141 -5.05 -7.03 -4.66
C LEU A 141 -6.01 -8.21 -4.92
N GLY A 142 -5.72 -9.37 -4.33
CA GLY A 142 -6.47 -10.61 -4.57
C GLY A 142 -7.65 -10.86 -3.64
N GLY A 143 -7.78 -10.07 -2.56
CA GLY A 143 -8.77 -10.28 -1.50
C GLY A 143 -8.57 -11.61 -0.73
N SER A 144 -9.58 -12.00 0.04
CA SER A 144 -9.52 -13.24 0.85
C SER A 144 -9.43 -14.52 0.02
N ALA A 145 -9.81 -14.48 -1.27
CA ALA A 145 -9.83 -15.64 -2.15
C ALA A 145 -8.43 -16.15 -2.54
N VAL A 146 -7.41 -15.28 -2.54
CA VAL A 146 -6.02 -15.69 -2.85
C VAL A 146 -5.27 -16.24 -1.64
N LEU A 147 -5.83 -16.09 -0.43
CA LEU A 147 -5.19 -16.54 0.79
C LEU A 147 -5.19 -18.06 0.86
N ARG A 148 -4.02 -18.61 1.19
CA ARG A 148 -3.82 -20.04 1.45
C ARG A 148 -4.43 -20.40 2.79
N ARG A 149 -5.65 -20.96 2.77
CA ARG A 149 -6.37 -21.35 4.00
C ARG A 149 -5.55 -22.29 4.90
N ASP A 150 -4.83 -23.22 4.30
CA ASP A 150 -3.91 -24.10 5.04
C ASP A 150 -2.83 -23.34 5.81
N TRP A 151 -2.31 -22.24 5.25
CA TRP A 151 -1.34 -21.40 5.96
C TRP A 151 -2.00 -20.58 7.07
N VAL A 152 -3.13 -19.94 6.77
CA VAL A 152 -3.87 -19.12 7.74
C VAL A 152 -4.27 -19.97 8.96
N ASP A 153 -4.82 -21.16 8.73
CA ASP A 153 -5.29 -22.05 9.78
C ASP A 153 -4.11 -22.63 10.60
N GLU A 154 -2.98 -22.94 9.95
CA GLU A 154 -1.76 -23.39 10.61
C GLU A 154 -1.18 -22.30 11.53
N VAL A 155 -0.98 -21.09 10.99
CA VAL A 155 -0.40 -19.96 11.73
C VAL A 155 -1.32 -19.57 12.88
N SER A 156 -2.64 -19.53 12.65
CA SER A 156 -3.62 -19.22 13.70
C SER A 156 -3.58 -20.25 14.82
N ARG A 157 -3.52 -21.54 14.48
CA ARG A 157 -3.42 -22.63 15.47
C ARG A 157 -2.11 -22.59 16.25
N ALA A 158 -0.99 -22.39 15.56
CA ALA A 158 0.34 -22.36 16.18
C ALA A 158 0.54 -21.13 17.09
N SER A 159 0.07 -19.96 16.65
CA SER A 159 0.16 -18.71 17.41
C SER A 159 -0.93 -18.57 18.49
N ARG A 160 -2.03 -19.35 18.38
CA ARG A 160 -3.24 -19.23 19.21
C ARG A 160 -3.92 -17.87 19.08
N ILE A 161 -3.82 -17.26 17.90
CA ILE A 161 -4.40 -15.97 17.55
C ILE A 161 -5.28 -16.16 16.33
N ASP A 162 -6.47 -15.56 16.30
CA ASP A 162 -7.24 -15.39 15.07
C ASP A 162 -6.61 -14.24 14.28
N ILE A 163 -5.76 -14.57 13.31
CA ILE A 163 -5.02 -13.56 12.55
C ILE A 163 -5.91 -12.78 11.57
N GLU A 164 -7.15 -13.21 11.36
CA GLU A 164 -8.13 -12.54 10.50
C GLU A 164 -9.07 -11.61 11.27
N GLU A 165 -9.14 -11.73 12.61
CA GLU A 165 -10.02 -10.94 13.47
C GLU A 165 -9.82 -9.43 13.27
N ALA A 166 -8.57 -8.96 13.36
CA ALA A 166 -8.25 -7.55 13.19
C ALA A 166 -8.70 -7.02 11.82
N GLY A 167 -8.53 -7.81 10.76
CA GLY A 167 -8.97 -7.44 9.41
C GLY A 167 -10.49 -7.28 9.31
N ARG A 168 -11.26 -8.18 9.93
CA ARG A 168 -12.73 -8.07 9.97
C ARG A 168 -13.18 -6.86 10.77
N THR A 169 -12.60 -6.62 11.95
CA THR A 169 -12.91 -5.42 12.75
C THR A 169 -12.60 -4.14 11.99
N MET A 170 -11.48 -4.07 11.27
CA MET A 170 -11.15 -2.92 10.42
C MET A 170 -12.16 -2.72 9.29
N ALA A 171 -12.62 -3.79 8.66
CA ALA A 171 -13.64 -3.72 7.61
C ALA A 171 -14.98 -3.20 8.15
N ASP A 172 -15.42 -3.68 9.32
CA ASP A 172 -16.65 -3.20 9.98
C ASP A 172 -16.58 -1.70 10.27
N VAL A 173 -15.45 -1.23 10.80
CA VAL A 173 -15.22 0.20 11.06
C VAL A 173 -15.21 1.01 9.76
N ALA A 174 -14.61 0.50 8.69
CA ALA A 174 -14.60 1.18 7.40
C ALA A 174 -16.01 1.33 6.81
N VAL A 175 -16.86 0.31 6.97
CA VAL A 175 -18.29 0.37 6.59
C VAL A 175 -19.03 1.42 7.42
N GLU A 176 -18.86 1.43 8.74
CA GLU A 176 -19.47 2.41 9.64
C GLU A 176 -19.07 3.86 9.27
N ILE A 177 -17.80 4.08 8.93
CA ILE A 177 -17.31 5.39 8.47
C ILE A 177 -17.99 5.78 7.15
N LEU A 178 -18.05 4.87 6.18
CA LEU A 178 -18.67 5.12 4.87
C LEU A 178 -20.16 5.49 5.00
N GLU A 179 -20.90 4.78 5.84
CA GLU A 179 -22.32 5.05 6.08
C GLU A 179 -22.52 6.44 6.69
N ARG A 180 -21.72 6.80 7.70
CA ARG A 180 -21.75 8.12 8.34
C ARG A 180 -21.37 9.24 7.38
N ASP A 181 -20.36 9.03 6.55
CA ASP A 181 -19.91 10.02 5.57
C ASP A 181 -20.96 10.23 4.48
N THR A 182 -21.64 9.15 4.07
CA THR A 182 -22.77 9.21 3.13
C THR A 182 -23.92 10.03 3.71
N GLN A 183 -24.32 9.75 4.96
CA GLN A 183 -25.36 10.52 5.64
C GLN A 183 -25.00 12.01 5.73
N ARG A 184 -23.77 12.34 6.16
CA ARG A 184 -23.29 13.73 6.24
C ARG A 184 -23.31 14.42 4.87
N HIS A 185 -22.95 13.69 3.81
CA HIS A 185 -22.99 14.21 2.46
C HIS A 185 -24.42 14.54 2.02
N GLU A 186 -25.38 13.63 2.27
CA GLU A 186 -26.79 13.83 1.95
C GLU A 186 -27.42 14.99 2.70
N GLU A 187 -27.14 15.11 4.01
CA GLU A 187 -27.58 16.24 4.83
C GLU A 187 -27.04 17.57 4.28
N ARG A 188 -25.75 17.62 3.93
CA ARG A 188 -25.13 18.80 3.33
C ARG A 188 -25.78 19.15 1.99
N VAL A 189 -26.01 18.16 1.12
CA VAL A 189 -26.65 18.38 -0.19
C VAL A 189 -28.09 18.88 0.00
N ARG A 190 -28.83 18.34 0.96
CA ARG A 190 -30.20 18.80 1.30
C ARG A 190 -30.19 20.27 1.74
N ALA A 191 -29.33 20.63 2.69
CA ALA A 191 -29.21 22.00 3.18
C ALA A 191 -28.87 22.99 2.05
N ILE A 192 -27.93 22.64 1.15
CA ILE A 192 -27.59 23.48 -0.01
C ILE A 192 -28.80 23.65 -0.94
N ARG A 193 -29.56 22.57 -1.21
CA ARG A 193 -30.75 22.64 -2.07
C ARG A 193 -31.87 23.50 -1.48
N GLU A 194 -32.10 23.43 -0.17
CA GLU A 194 -33.09 24.25 0.52
C GLU A 194 -32.72 25.75 0.44
N LEU A 195 -31.44 26.09 0.64
CA LEU A 195 -30.95 27.46 0.53
C LEU A 195 -31.10 28.01 -0.89
N THR A 196 -30.73 27.23 -1.92
CA THR A 196 -30.83 27.69 -3.32
C THR A 196 -32.28 27.79 -3.79
N ALA A 197 -33.16 26.88 -3.37
CA ALA A 197 -34.59 26.95 -3.67
C ALA A 197 -35.24 28.19 -3.03
N ALA A 198 -34.92 28.50 -1.76
CA ALA A 198 -35.41 29.69 -1.08
C ALA A 198 -34.94 30.99 -1.78
N GLN A 199 -33.71 31.02 -2.29
CA GLN A 199 -33.15 32.17 -3.01
C GLN A 199 -33.80 32.38 -4.39
N MET A 200 -34.09 31.29 -5.12
CA MET A 200 -34.85 31.36 -6.38
C MET A 200 -36.28 31.88 -6.16
N SER A 201 -36.94 31.43 -5.09
CA SER A 201 -38.29 31.87 -4.74
C SER A 201 -38.33 33.35 -4.29
N ALA A 202 -37.28 33.85 -3.64
CA ALA A 202 -37.16 35.26 -3.24
C ALA A 202 -36.86 36.21 -4.42
N THR A 203 -36.33 35.70 -5.52
CA THR A 203 -36.01 36.51 -6.73
C THR A 203 -37.21 36.64 -7.68
N GLN A 204 -38.28 35.86 -7.47
CA GLN A 204 -39.50 35.87 -8.29
C GLN A 204 -40.61 36.82 -7.80
N VAL A 205 -40.31 37.83 -6.96
CA VAL A 205 -41.33 38.83 -6.57
C VAL A 205 -41.78 39.63 -7.80
N PRO A 206 -43.09 39.67 -8.14
CA PRO A 206 -43.57 40.36 -9.34
C PRO A 206 -43.46 41.88 -9.20
N ALA A 207 -42.90 42.53 -10.23
CA ALA A 207 -43.29 43.89 -10.57
C ALA A 207 -44.75 43.83 -11.06
N ASP A 208 -45.71 44.29 -10.24
CA ASP A 208 -46.75 45.22 -10.69
C ASP A 208 -47.79 45.50 -9.61
N GLY A 209 -48.15 46.78 -9.50
CA GLY A 209 -49.24 47.25 -8.67
C GLY A 209 -49.30 48.77 -8.52
N VAL A 210 -49.41 49.53 -9.62
CA VAL A 210 -49.87 50.93 -9.57
C VAL A 210 -51.37 50.94 -9.91
N PRO A 211 -52.27 51.30 -8.98
CA PRO A 211 -53.69 51.42 -9.28
C PRO A 211 -54.03 52.77 -9.93
N ALA A 212 -55.04 52.73 -10.81
CA ALA A 212 -55.62 53.85 -11.53
C ALA A 212 -56.43 54.80 -10.64
#